data_AF-A0A2E9Q807-F1
#
_entry.id   AF-A0A2E9Q807-F1
#
_cell.length_a   1.000
_cell.length_b   1.000
_cell.length_c   1.000
_cell.angle_alpha   90.00
_cell.angle_beta   90.00
_cell.angle_gamma   90.00
#
_symmetry.space_group_name_H-M   'P 1'
#
loop_
_entity.id
_entity.type
_entity.pdbx_description
1 polymer ?
#
loop_
_entity_poly.entity_id
_entity_poly.type
_entity_poly.pdbx_seq_one_letter_code
_entity_poly.pdbx_strand_id
1 'polypeptide(L)'
;MRNETREKEHPDPEGKSSNRIMMNFAARKSIALIGLMLLSLSACDGKTDSGSDSRTKDPVVDRSANGASLKLERRAAFDTTRQRLEMSELPQLDAVDKRLETLFQMIDRRDLTGLEKMVYPGEGVHVDLKAHRTVPELKKELSQPDGYFQKFYLDSQLLRQSTGDSSQVSLHELFNKNSRVQAEYYLEPGATQIEVRFYLGSTPEENFRVNNAVLIQREGEWYFLQLP
;
A
#
# COMPACT_ATOMS: atom_id res chain seq x y z
N MET A 1 41.81 -69.36 17.43
CA MET A 1 42.86 -68.32 17.48
C MET A 1 42.14 -67.00 17.68
N ARG A 2 41.93 -66.52 18.91
CA ARG A 2 42.82 -65.72 19.79
C ARG A 2 43.26 -64.37 19.19
N ASN A 3 43.06 -63.35 20.03
CA ASN A 3 43.66 -62.01 20.11
C ASN A 3 43.07 -60.91 19.21
N GLU A 4 42.99 -59.63 19.59
CA GLU A 4 42.95 -58.87 20.85
C GLU A 4 42.84 -57.38 20.43
N THR A 5 41.91 -56.65 21.04
CA THR A 5 42.00 -55.27 21.58
C THR A 5 42.96 -54.23 20.96
N ARG A 6 42.43 -53.02 20.63
CA ARG A 6 42.96 -51.75 21.18
C ARG A 6 42.03 -50.54 21.01
N GLU A 7 41.73 -49.91 22.15
CA GLU A 7 41.24 -48.55 22.35
C GLU A 7 42.16 -47.47 21.74
N LYS A 8 41.57 -46.32 21.38
CA LYS A 8 42.10 -44.99 21.74
C LYS A 8 40.96 -43.99 21.94
N GLU A 9 41.00 -43.33 23.10
CA GLU A 9 40.15 -42.22 23.55
C GLU A 9 40.65 -40.83 23.08
N HIS A 10 39.70 -39.89 23.04
CA HIS A 10 39.74 -38.44 23.39
C HIS A 10 40.63 -37.43 22.62
N PRO A 11 40.36 -36.09 22.69
CA PRO A 11 39.37 -35.32 23.50
C PRO A 11 38.56 -34.22 22.75
N ASP A 12 37.62 -33.63 23.52
CA ASP A 12 36.83 -32.39 23.28
C ASP A 12 37.65 -31.12 22.95
N PRO A 13 37.01 -30.08 22.40
CA PRO A 13 37.34 -28.69 22.70
C PRO A 13 36.22 -27.96 23.48
N GLU A 14 36.56 -27.57 24.72
CA GLU A 14 35.94 -26.47 25.46
C GLU A 14 36.30 -25.10 24.84
N GLY A 15 35.44 -24.09 25.07
CA GLY A 15 35.81 -22.67 25.10
C GLY A 15 34.77 -21.75 24.46
N LYS A 16 33.83 -21.18 25.24
CA LYS A 16 33.89 -19.82 25.86
C LYS A 16 34.02 -18.71 24.79
N SER A 17 33.31 -17.57 24.81
CA SER A 17 32.54 -16.87 25.83
C SER A 17 31.79 -15.74 25.14
N SER A 18 30.60 -15.42 25.64
CA SER A 18 29.89 -14.15 25.46
C SER A 18 30.82 -12.93 25.57
N ASN A 19 30.56 -11.90 24.76
CA ASN A 19 30.62 -10.54 25.27
C ASN A 19 29.60 -9.61 24.61
N ARG A 20 28.86 -8.95 25.51
CA ARG A 20 27.80 -7.96 25.31
C ARG A 20 28.40 -6.61 24.93
N ILE A 21 27.70 -5.94 24.01
CA ILE A 21 27.20 -4.55 24.09
C ILE A 21 28.12 -3.52 24.79
N MET A 22 28.59 -2.54 24.00
CA MET A 22 28.60 -1.14 24.43
C MET A 22 28.20 -0.21 23.28
N MET A 23 27.02 0.39 23.44
CA MET A 23 26.55 1.57 22.71
C MET A 23 27.40 2.78 23.13
N ASN A 24 27.83 3.60 22.18
CA ASN A 24 28.25 4.98 22.43
C ASN A 24 27.33 5.92 21.62
N PHE A 25 26.28 6.38 22.28
CA PHE A 25 25.44 7.50 21.84
C PHE A 25 26.15 8.80 22.22
N ALA A 26 26.74 9.50 21.24
CA ALA A 26 27.20 10.86 21.42
C ALA A 26 26.06 11.84 21.10
N ALA A 27 25.25 12.15 22.12
CA ALA A 27 24.24 13.21 22.05
C ALA A 27 24.93 14.58 22.16
N ARG A 28 25.08 15.31 21.05
CA ARG A 28 25.45 16.72 21.06
C ARG A 28 24.20 17.60 21.11
N LYS A 29 24.00 18.21 22.28
CA LYS A 29 23.12 19.35 22.53
C LYS A 29 23.66 20.58 21.81
N SER A 30 22.76 21.39 21.22
CA SER A 30 22.84 22.86 20.99
C SER A 30 21.97 23.20 19.77
N ILE A 31 21.20 24.28 19.66
CA ILE A 31 20.84 25.45 20.48
C ILE A 31 19.52 25.92 19.86
N ALA A 32 18.53 26.26 20.68
CA ALA A 32 17.34 26.96 20.22
C ALA A 32 17.71 28.39 19.84
N LEU A 33 17.35 28.83 18.63
CA LEU A 33 17.31 30.26 18.30
C LEU A 33 15.87 30.66 17.98
N ILE A 34 15.31 31.41 18.92
CA ILE A 34 14.06 32.15 18.80
C ILE A 34 14.35 33.37 17.92
N GLY A 35 13.67 33.47 16.78
CA GLY A 35 13.71 34.61 15.87
C GLY A 35 12.31 35.12 15.61
N LEU A 36 11.87 36.06 16.45
CA LEU A 36 10.65 36.85 16.34
C LEU A 36 10.83 37.85 15.17
N MET A 37 9.97 37.79 14.15
CA MET A 37 9.80 38.88 13.18
C MET A 37 8.30 39.09 12.97
N LEU A 38 7.83 40.19 13.54
CA LEU A 38 6.50 40.76 13.40
C LEU A 38 6.43 41.64 12.15
N LEU A 39 5.29 41.52 11.46
CA LEU A 39 4.59 42.55 10.67
C LEU A 39 5.20 43.00 9.33
N SER A 40 4.53 42.60 8.25
CA SER A 40 3.98 43.58 7.31
C SER A 40 2.62 43.08 6.79
N LEU A 41 1.56 43.80 7.19
CA LEU A 41 0.26 43.77 6.55
C LEU A 41 0.41 44.48 5.20
N SER A 42 0.10 43.78 4.11
CA SER A 42 -0.27 44.41 2.85
C SER A 42 -1.58 43.78 2.42
N ALA A 43 -2.64 44.57 2.56
CA ALA A 43 -3.92 44.33 1.94
C ALA A 43 -3.75 44.55 0.43
N CYS A 44 -3.95 43.50 -0.36
CA CYS A 44 -4.29 43.62 -1.76
C CYS A 44 -5.66 42.96 -1.95
N ASP A 45 -6.63 43.81 -2.26
CA ASP A 45 -7.97 43.48 -2.69
C ASP A 45 -7.97 42.62 -3.97
N GLY A 46 -8.93 41.71 -4.03
CA GLY A 46 -9.75 41.54 -5.23
C GLY A 46 -9.17 40.74 -6.40
N LYS A 47 -9.20 39.41 -6.27
CA LYS A 47 -9.79 38.56 -7.33
C LYS A 47 -10.14 37.19 -6.75
N THR A 48 -11.42 37.06 -6.41
CA THR A 48 -12.07 35.77 -6.16
C THR A 48 -12.14 35.02 -7.48
N ASP A 49 -11.11 34.25 -7.78
CA ASP A 49 -11.25 33.14 -8.72
C ASP A 49 -12.09 32.06 -8.04
N SER A 50 -13.33 31.97 -8.51
CA SER A 50 -14.28 30.90 -8.23
C SER A 50 -13.72 29.56 -8.75
N GLY A 51 -12.93 28.88 -7.93
CA GLY A 51 -12.40 27.54 -8.19
C GLY A 51 -12.76 26.58 -7.06
N SER A 52 -14.00 26.06 -7.10
CA SER A 52 -14.50 24.86 -6.41
C SER A 52 -13.81 24.44 -5.09
N ASP A 53 -14.03 25.19 -4.01
CA ASP A 53 -13.66 24.75 -2.67
C ASP A 53 -14.91 24.40 -1.83
N SER A 54 -15.76 23.53 -2.39
CA SER A 54 -16.81 22.84 -1.63
C SER A 54 -16.41 21.38 -1.43
N ARG A 55 -15.47 21.12 -0.51
CA ARG A 55 -15.21 19.76 0.00
C ARG A 55 -16.36 19.31 0.92
N THR A 56 -17.58 19.30 0.41
CA THR A 56 -18.61 18.46 1.01
C THR A 56 -18.19 17.01 0.79
N LYS A 57 -17.92 16.30 1.90
CA LYS A 57 -17.69 14.85 1.91
C LYS A 57 -18.75 14.17 1.06
N ASP A 58 -18.35 13.25 0.19
CA ASP A 58 -19.32 12.51 -0.62
C ASP A 58 -20.27 11.76 0.30
N PRO A 59 -21.54 11.55 -0.09
CA PRO A 59 -22.43 10.73 0.70
C PRO A 59 -21.85 9.32 0.86
N VAL A 60 -21.98 8.77 2.07
CA VAL A 60 -21.75 7.33 2.28
C VAL A 60 -22.82 6.59 1.50
N VAL A 61 -22.40 5.61 0.72
CA VAL A 61 -23.28 4.81 -0.14
C VAL A 61 -23.26 3.35 0.30
N ASP A 62 -24.25 2.59 -0.15
CA ASP A 62 -24.15 1.14 -0.24
C ASP A 62 -24.18 0.77 -1.73
N ARG A 63 -22.99 0.58 -2.29
CA ARG A 63 -22.88 0.22 -3.72
C ARG A 63 -23.36 -1.20 -4.01
N SER A 64 -23.25 -2.11 -3.04
CA SER A 64 -23.64 -3.51 -3.21
C SER A 64 -25.15 -3.66 -3.41
N ALA A 65 -25.95 -2.83 -2.73
CA ALA A 65 -27.40 -2.80 -2.89
C ALA A 65 -27.87 -2.28 -4.27
N ASN A 66 -27.04 -1.45 -4.93
CA ASN A 66 -27.42 -0.72 -6.14
C ASN A 66 -26.70 -1.21 -7.41
N GLY A 67 -25.81 -2.20 -7.29
CA GLY A 67 -25.00 -2.70 -8.40
C GLY A 67 -24.04 -1.66 -9.01
N ALA A 68 -23.75 -0.57 -8.29
CA ALA A 68 -22.93 0.53 -8.78
C ALA A 68 -21.43 0.21 -8.66
N SER A 69 -20.66 0.41 -9.72
CA SER A 69 -19.21 0.22 -9.70
C SER A 69 -18.48 1.36 -8.98
N LEU A 70 -17.35 1.04 -8.35
CA LEU A 70 -16.49 2.05 -7.74
C LEU A 70 -15.87 2.90 -8.84
N LYS A 71 -16.00 4.23 -8.73
CA LYS A 71 -15.35 5.14 -9.68
C LYS A 71 -13.94 5.47 -9.21
N LEU A 72 -12.93 5.20 -10.04
CA LEU A 72 -11.59 5.74 -9.87
C LEU A 72 -11.52 7.14 -10.50
N GLU A 73 -11.07 8.14 -9.74
CA GLU A 73 -10.91 9.52 -10.23
C GLU A 73 -9.46 9.97 -10.08
N ARG A 74 -8.82 10.37 -11.19
CA ARG A 74 -7.49 10.98 -11.13
C ARG A 74 -7.58 12.33 -10.45
N ARG A 75 -6.79 12.52 -9.39
CA ARG A 75 -6.72 13.78 -8.64
C ARG A 75 -5.53 14.64 -9.08
N ALA A 76 -4.35 14.04 -9.15
CA ALA A 76 -3.12 14.71 -9.55
C ALA A 76 -2.03 13.69 -9.90
N ALA A 77 -1.03 14.12 -10.66
CA ALA A 77 0.22 13.40 -10.85
C ALA A 77 1.39 14.28 -10.42
N PHE A 78 2.42 13.66 -9.85
CA PHE A 78 3.61 14.32 -9.34
C PHE A 78 4.88 13.56 -9.74
N ASP A 79 5.98 14.27 -9.91
CA ASP A 79 7.30 13.66 -10.00
C ASP A 79 7.92 13.34 -8.64
N THR A 80 9.13 12.77 -8.64
CA THR A 80 9.87 12.44 -7.41
C THR A 80 10.32 13.67 -6.61
N THR A 81 10.31 14.85 -7.22
CA THR A 81 10.52 16.15 -6.55
C THR A 81 9.22 16.78 -6.05
N ARG A 82 8.08 16.10 -6.26
CA ARG A 82 6.71 16.58 -5.98
C ARG A 82 6.28 17.75 -6.85
N GLN A 83 6.92 17.95 -8.00
CA GLN A 83 6.41 18.87 -9.00
C GLN A 83 5.17 18.26 -9.66
N ARG A 84 4.11 19.05 -9.81
CA ARG A 84 2.89 18.59 -10.47
C ARG A 84 3.16 18.35 -11.96
N LEU A 85 2.66 17.23 -12.46
CA LEU A 85 2.72 16.84 -13.86
C LEU A 85 1.36 17.02 -14.54
N GLU A 86 1.38 17.31 -15.83
CA GLU A 86 0.18 17.38 -16.66
C GLU A 86 -0.29 15.96 -17.00
N MET A 87 -1.40 15.53 -16.41
CA MET A 87 -1.89 14.14 -16.53
C MET A 87 -2.23 13.74 -17.98
N SER A 88 -2.61 14.70 -18.83
CA SER A 88 -2.87 14.46 -20.26
C SER A 88 -1.62 14.06 -21.04
N GLU A 89 -0.43 14.34 -20.51
CA GLU A 89 0.86 13.99 -21.13
C GLU A 89 1.41 12.64 -20.63
N LEU A 90 0.64 11.93 -19.79
CA LEU A 90 1.05 10.68 -19.15
C LEU A 90 0.18 9.51 -19.64
N PRO A 91 0.39 9.02 -20.88
CA PRO A 91 -0.45 7.96 -21.48
C PRO A 91 -0.45 6.65 -20.69
N GLN A 92 0.61 6.38 -19.91
CA GLN A 92 0.72 5.21 -19.06
C GLN A 92 -0.33 5.16 -17.94
N LEU A 93 -0.91 6.30 -17.55
CA LEU A 93 -1.94 6.34 -16.51
C LEU A 93 -3.22 5.57 -16.93
N ASP A 94 -3.55 5.53 -18.22
CA ASP A 94 -4.72 4.78 -18.71
C ASP A 94 -4.56 3.26 -18.47
N ALA A 95 -3.34 2.75 -18.68
CA ALA A 95 -3.04 1.34 -18.44
C ALA A 95 -3.02 1.01 -16.94
N VAL A 96 -2.48 1.93 -16.11
CA VAL A 96 -2.48 1.80 -14.65
C VAL A 96 -3.90 1.80 -14.10
N ASP A 97 -4.74 2.74 -14.55
CA ASP A 97 -6.14 2.83 -14.10
C ASP A 97 -6.90 1.56 -14.42
N LYS A 98 -6.74 1.02 -15.62
CA LYS A 98 -7.38 -0.24 -16.00
C LYS A 98 -6.98 -1.40 -15.08
N ARG A 99 -5.71 -1.46 -14.63
CA ARG A 99 -5.25 -2.46 -13.67
C ARG A 99 -5.88 -2.24 -12.29
N LEU A 100 -5.93 -1.00 -11.80
CA LEU A 100 -6.58 -0.67 -10.54
C LEU A 100 -8.09 -0.97 -10.55
N GLU A 101 -8.78 -0.56 -11.59
CA GLU A 101 -10.20 -0.83 -11.80
C GLU A 101 -10.50 -2.33 -11.84
N THR A 102 -9.62 -3.12 -12.49
CA THR A 102 -9.75 -4.58 -12.51
C THR A 102 -9.67 -5.17 -11.10
N LEU A 103 -8.69 -4.72 -10.30
CA LEU A 103 -8.56 -5.13 -8.90
C LEU A 103 -9.77 -4.71 -8.06
N PHE A 104 -10.26 -3.48 -8.23
CA PHE A 104 -11.44 -3.00 -7.50
C PHE A 104 -12.68 -3.80 -7.87
N GLN A 105 -12.85 -4.18 -9.13
CA GLN A 105 -13.94 -5.07 -9.55
C GLN A 105 -13.83 -6.47 -8.96
N MET A 106 -12.62 -7.02 -8.85
CA MET A 106 -12.37 -8.30 -8.17
C MET A 106 -12.79 -8.21 -6.68
N ILE A 107 -12.40 -7.13 -6.01
CA ILE A 107 -12.77 -6.87 -4.61
C ILE A 107 -14.27 -6.72 -4.46
N ASP A 108 -14.92 -5.89 -5.29
CA ASP A 108 -16.37 -5.66 -5.30
C ASP A 108 -17.16 -6.97 -5.48
N ARG A 109 -16.69 -7.85 -6.37
CA ARG A 109 -17.31 -9.17 -6.62
C ARG A 109 -16.96 -10.22 -5.56
N ARG A 110 -16.07 -9.88 -4.62
CA ARG A 110 -15.46 -10.80 -3.66
C ARG A 110 -14.82 -12.02 -4.32
N ASP A 111 -14.21 -11.81 -5.47
CA ASP A 111 -13.55 -12.85 -6.25
C ASP A 111 -12.20 -12.32 -6.75
N LEU A 112 -11.13 -12.77 -6.10
CA LEU A 112 -9.74 -12.42 -6.43
C LEU A 112 -9.11 -13.44 -7.40
N THR A 113 -9.90 -14.31 -8.02
CA THR A 113 -9.40 -15.31 -8.97
C THR A 113 -8.70 -14.61 -10.14
N GLY A 114 -7.42 -14.94 -10.36
CA GLY A 114 -6.61 -14.36 -11.42
C GLY A 114 -5.79 -13.14 -10.99
N LEU A 115 -5.86 -12.71 -9.72
CA LEU A 115 -4.98 -11.66 -9.19
C LEU A 115 -3.50 -12.01 -9.39
N GLU A 116 -3.14 -13.28 -9.32
CA GLU A 116 -1.77 -13.75 -9.54
C GLU A 116 -1.23 -13.46 -10.95
N LYS A 117 -2.13 -13.27 -11.93
CA LYS A 117 -1.77 -12.91 -13.32
C LYS A 117 -1.47 -11.42 -13.47
N MET A 118 -1.81 -10.61 -12.47
CA MET A 118 -1.52 -9.18 -12.41
C MET A 118 -0.20 -8.90 -11.69
N VAL A 119 0.55 -9.93 -11.32
CA VAL A 119 1.86 -9.85 -10.65
C VAL A 119 2.92 -10.42 -11.57
N TYR A 120 4.05 -9.71 -11.69
CA TYR A 120 5.14 -10.16 -12.55
C TYR A 120 5.88 -11.36 -11.91
N PRO A 121 6.02 -12.51 -12.60
CA PRO A 121 6.60 -13.72 -12.01
C PRO A 121 8.03 -13.55 -11.46
N GLY A 122 8.83 -12.66 -12.06
CA GLY A 122 10.22 -12.43 -11.64
C GLY A 122 10.37 -11.58 -10.37
N GLU A 123 9.33 -10.85 -9.96
CA GLU A 123 9.40 -9.88 -8.87
C GLU A 123 8.45 -10.21 -7.72
N GLY A 124 7.32 -10.86 -7.98
CA GLY A 124 6.29 -11.08 -6.95
C GLY A 124 5.59 -9.78 -6.54
N VAL A 125 4.97 -9.77 -5.37
CA VAL A 125 4.17 -8.63 -4.89
C VAL A 125 4.30 -8.44 -3.37
N HIS A 126 4.22 -7.18 -2.94
CA HIS A 126 4.05 -6.82 -1.53
C HIS A 126 2.55 -6.68 -1.21
N VAL A 127 2.09 -7.41 -0.20
CA VAL A 127 0.68 -7.44 0.22
C VAL A 127 0.42 -6.46 1.37
N ASP A 128 1.47 -6.08 2.09
CA ASP A 128 1.52 -4.98 3.04
C ASP A 128 2.99 -4.52 3.21
N LEU A 129 3.24 -3.61 4.17
CA LEU A 129 4.61 -3.14 4.49
C LEU A 129 5.56 -4.23 5.02
N LYS A 130 5.08 -5.46 5.27
CA LYS A 130 5.81 -6.52 5.99
C LYS A 130 5.93 -7.83 5.22
N ALA A 131 5.15 -8.03 4.16
CA ALA A 131 5.02 -9.32 3.50
C ALA A 131 5.16 -9.23 1.98
N HIS A 132 6.27 -9.78 1.47
CA HIS A 132 6.46 -10.11 0.06
C HIS A 132 5.97 -11.53 -0.26
N ARG A 133 5.43 -11.73 -1.46
CA ARG A 133 4.97 -13.02 -1.99
C ARG A 133 5.42 -13.22 -3.41
N THR A 134 6.00 -14.38 -3.69
CA THR A 134 6.14 -14.89 -5.06
C THR A 134 4.76 -15.26 -5.63
N VAL A 135 4.66 -15.37 -6.97
CA VAL A 135 3.40 -15.77 -7.63
C VAL A 135 2.86 -17.14 -7.12
N PRO A 136 3.68 -18.18 -6.92
CA PRO A 136 3.20 -19.44 -6.34
C PRO A 136 2.67 -19.31 -4.90
N GLU A 137 3.32 -18.50 -4.07
CA GLU A 137 2.87 -18.25 -2.69
C GLU A 137 1.56 -17.46 -2.67
N LEU A 138 1.47 -16.42 -3.50
CA LEU A 138 0.24 -15.65 -3.69
C LEU A 138 -0.92 -16.55 -4.11
N LYS A 139 -0.72 -17.41 -5.11
CA LYS A 139 -1.73 -18.37 -5.56
C LYS A 139 -2.19 -19.30 -4.44
N LYS A 140 -1.25 -19.76 -3.60
CA LYS A 140 -1.57 -20.59 -2.44
C LYS A 140 -2.42 -19.80 -1.43
N GLU A 141 -2.03 -18.57 -1.10
CA GLU A 141 -2.77 -17.73 -0.15
C GLU A 141 -4.17 -17.37 -0.65
N LEU A 142 -4.34 -17.06 -1.94
CA LEU A 142 -5.64 -16.77 -2.55
C LEU A 142 -6.61 -17.96 -2.49
N SER A 143 -6.10 -19.18 -2.35
CA SER A 143 -6.93 -20.38 -2.19
C SER A 143 -7.37 -20.64 -0.74
N GLN A 144 -6.86 -19.89 0.23
CA GLN A 144 -7.17 -20.11 1.64
C GLN A 144 -8.47 -19.41 2.05
N PRO A 145 -9.51 -20.15 2.45
CA PRO A 145 -10.83 -19.59 2.76
C PRO A 145 -10.84 -18.74 4.04
N ASP A 146 -9.79 -18.81 4.85
CA ASP A 146 -9.58 -17.98 6.03
C ASP A 146 -8.23 -17.24 6.01
N GLY A 147 -7.62 -17.16 4.82
CA GLY A 147 -6.33 -16.53 4.59
C GLY A 147 -6.35 -15.01 4.72
N TYR A 148 -5.17 -14.41 4.54
CA TYR A 148 -4.99 -12.97 4.60
C TYR A 148 -5.95 -12.22 3.67
N PHE A 149 -5.98 -12.60 2.39
CA PHE A 149 -6.83 -11.94 1.39
C PHE A 149 -8.32 -12.03 1.73
N GLN A 150 -8.79 -13.20 2.18
CA GLN A 150 -10.19 -13.32 2.61
C GLN A 150 -10.52 -12.31 3.72
N LYS A 151 -9.67 -12.21 4.75
CA LYS A 151 -9.88 -11.32 5.89
C LYS A 151 -9.79 -9.85 5.50
N PHE A 152 -8.64 -9.43 4.98
CA PHE A 152 -8.33 -8.02 4.79
C PHE A 152 -8.98 -7.42 3.55
N TYR A 153 -9.15 -8.20 2.47
CA TYR A 153 -9.75 -7.69 1.24
C TYR A 153 -11.26 -7.89 1.22
N LEU A 154 -11.77 -9.05 1.67
CA LEU A 154 -13.14 -9.46 1.33
C LEU A 154 -14.12 -9.48 2.50
N ASP A 155 -13.70 -9.87 3.70
CA ASP A 155 -14.61 -10.22 4.78
C ASP A 155 -14.27 -9.54 6.11
N SER A 156 -15.02 -8.46 6.39
CA SER A 156 -14.90 -7.71 7.63
C SER A 156 -15.33 -8.51 8.86
N GLN A 157 -16.29 -9.45 8.74
CA GLN A 157 -16.69 -10.26 9.89
C GLN A 157 -15.57 -11.21 10.29
N LEU A 158 -14.97 -11.89 9.32
CA LEU A 158 -13.83 -12.77 9.55
C LEU A 158 -12.61 -11.99 10.09
N LEU A 159 -12.37 -10.79 9.56
CA LEU A 159 -11.30 -9.91 10.05
C LEU A 159 -11.52 -9.52 11.52
N ARG A 160 -12.73 -9.05 11.88
CA ARG A 160 -13.11 -8.70 13.26
C ARG A 160 -12.97 -9.89 14.21
N GLN A 161 -13.38 -11.08 13.78
CA GLN A 161 -13.22 -12.31 14.57
C GLN A 161 -11.74 -12.64 14.81
N SER A 162 -10.90 -12.50 13.78
CA SER A 162 -9.46 -12.84 13.88
C SER A 162 -8.64 -11.86 14.72
N THR A 163 -9.05 -10.59 14.77
CA THR A 163 -8.35 -9.51 15.48
C THR A 163 -8.92 -9.23 16.87
N GLY A 164 -10.18 -9.60 17.11
CA GLY A 164 -10.93 -9.21 18.31
C GLY A 164 -11.35 -7.73 18.32
N ASP A 165 -11.13 -7.01 17.22
CA ASP A 165 -11.40 -5.57 17.12
C ASP A 165 -12.60 -5.31 16.21
N SER A 166 -13.71 -4.86 16.82
CA SER A 166 -14.96 -4.56 16.11
C SER A 166 -14.88 -3.40 15.13
N SER A 167 -13.86 -2.55 15.22
CA SER A 167 -13.65 -1.41 14.32
C SER A 167 -12.98 -1.81 13.00
N GLN A 168 -12.59 -3.08 12.84
CA GLN A 168 -11.95 -3.55 11.62
C GLN A 168 -12.94 -3.65 10.46
N VAL A 169 -12.46 -3.22 9.30
CA VAL A 169 -13.20 -3.12 8.04
C VAL A 169 -12.27 -3.61 6.93
N SER A 170 -12.75 -4.52 6.09
CA SER A 170 -12.07 -5.04 4.91
C SER A 170 -12.16 -4.04 3.75
N LEU A 171 -11.27 -4.14 2.77
CA LEU A 171 -11.29 -3.26 1.60
C LEU A 171 -12.62 -3.30 0.85
N HIS A 172 -13.25 -4.47 0.72
CA HIS A 172 -14.58 -4.60 0.12
C HIS A 172 -15.64 -3.77 0.87
N GLU A 173 -15.73 -3.89 2.21
CA GLU A 173 -16.69 -3.10 2.99
C GLU A 173 -16.36 -1.61 2.90
N LEU A 174 -15.07 -1.25 2.92
CA LEU A 174 -14.61 0.13 2.82
C LEU A 174 -14.95 0.76 1.45
N PHE A 175 -14.67 0.06 0.36
CA PHE A 175 -14.99 0.51 -0.99
C PHE A 175 -16.48 0.57 -1.24
N ASN A 176 -17.29 -0.30 -0.62
CA ASN A 176 -18.75 -0.22 -0.76
C ASN A 176 -19.37 1.01 -0.09
N LYS A 177 -18.71 1.57 0.94
CA LYS A 177 -19.11 2.81 1.61
C LYS A 177 -18.81 4.07 0.78
N ASN A 178 -18.05 3.93 -0.31
CA ASN A 178 -17.55 5.03 -1.12
C ASN A 178 -18.10 4.94 -2.55
N SER A 179 -18.58 6.07 -3.08
CA SER A 179 -19.00 6.17 -4.48
C SER A 179 -17.80 6.31 -5.43
N ARG A 180 -16.72 6.90 -4.94
CA ARG A 180 -15.48 7.12 -5.67
C ARG A 180 -14.25 6.98 -4.78
N VAL A 181 -13.14 6.62 -5.42
CA VAL A 181 -11.79 6.71 -4.86
C VAL A 181 -10.99 7.64 -5.75
N GLN A 182 -10.38 8.64 -5.15
CA GLN A 182 -9.48 9.54 -5.82
C GLN A 182 -8.05 8.99 -5.75
N ALA A 183 -7.28 9.14 -6.83
CA ALA A 183 -5.90 8.67 -6.93
C ALA A 183 -4.93 9.81 -7.22
N GLU A 184 -3.85 9.87 -6.46
CA GLU A 184 -2.66 10.65 -6.78
C GLU A 184 -1.54 9.73 -7.25
N TYR A 185 -0.88 10.10 -8.35
CA TYR A 185 0.15 9.29 -8.99
C TYR A 185 1.52 9.93 -8.77
N TYR A 186 2.51 9.13 -8.43
CA TYR A 186 3.89 9.56 -8.21
C TYR A 186 4.80 8.76 -9.13
N LEU A 187 5.47 9.45 -10.05
CA LEU A 187 6.23 8.81 -11.13
C LEU A 187 7.31 9.72 -11.70
N GLU A 188 8.40 9.15 -12.19
CA GLU A 188 9.37 9.90 -12.98
C GLU A 188 8.96 10.00 -14.46
N PRO A 189 9.40 11.03 -15.20
CA PRO A 189 9.26 11.04 -16.66
C PRO A 189 9.95 9.81 -17.29
N GLY A 190 9.21 9.06 -18.12
CA GLY A 190 9.69 7.79 -18.68
C GLY A 190 9.69 6.62 -17.69
N ALA A 191 9.02 6.76 -16.54
CA ALA A 191 9.04 5.74 -15.50
C ALA A 191 8.45 4.41 -15.94
N THR A 192 9.13 3.36 -15.49
CA THR A 192 8.63 1.99 -15.52
C THR A 192 7.97 1.61 -14.19
N GLN A 193 7.82 2.54 -13.25
CA GLN A 193 7.20 2.31 -11.95
C GLN A 193 6.35 3.52 -11.54
N ILE A 194 5.17 3.26 -11.00
CA ILE A 194 4.23 4.30 -10.55
C ILE A 194 3.71 3.91 -9.17
N GLU A 195 3.83 4.82 -8.20
CA GLU A 195 3.15 4.71 -6.92
C GLU A 195 1.81 5.45 -7.01
N VAL A 196 0.76 4.86 -6.46
CA VAL A 196 -0.60 5.40 -6.47
C VAL A 196 -1.11 5.48 -5.04
N ARG A 197 -1.45 6.70 -4.61
CA ARG A 197 -2.03 6.98 -3.31
C ARG A 197 -3.53 7.22 -3.43
N PHE A 198 -4.31 6.60 -2.54
CA PHE A 198 -5.77 6.66 -2.59
C PHE A 198 -6.36 7.61 -1.55
N TYR A 199 -7.48 8.22 -1.92
CA TYR A 199 -8.30 9.05 -1.05
C TYR A 199 -9.78 8.68 -1.25
N LEU A 200 -10.42 8.28 -0.17
CA LEU A 200 -11.82 7.91 -0.09
C LEU A 200 -12.69 9.17 0.00
N GLY A 201 -13.63 9.33 -0.93
CA GLY A 201 -14.48 10.52 -0.99
C GLY A 201 -15.52 10.58 0.14
N SER A 202 -16.10 9.42 0.48
CA SER A 202 -17.20 9.30 1.43
C SER A 202 -16.77 8.90 2.84
N THR A 203 -15.54 8.44 3.05
CA THR A 203 -14.98 8.09 4.37
C THR A 203 -13.50 8.47 4.46
N PRO A 204 -13.13 9.76 4.31
CA PRO A 204 -11.73 10.19 4.28
C PRO A 204 -10.96 9.90 5.58
N GLU A 205 -11.66 9.81 6.72
CA GLU A 205 -11.10 9.36 7.98
C GLU A 205 -10.51 7.94 7.92
N GLU A 206 -10.96 7.11 6.98
CA GLU A 206 -10.52 5.73 6.79
C GLU A 206 -9.40 5.58 5.75
N ASN A 207 -8.87 6.68 5.19
CA ASN A 207 -7.82 6.64 4.16
C ASN A 207 -6.57 5.84 4.59
N PHE A 208 -6.27 5.81 5.88
CA PHE A 208 -5.12 5.08 6.43
C PHE A 208 -5.24 3.55 6.29
N ARG A 209 -6.43 3.03 5.97
CA ARG A 209 -6.68 1.59 5.79
C ARG A 209 -6.35 1.08 4.39
N VAL A 210 -6.15 1.97 3.42
CA VAL A 210 -5.81 1.62 2.06
C VAL A 210 -4.32 1.92 1.88
N ASN A 211 -3.54 0.89 1.56
CA ASN A 211 -2.14 1.07 1.26
C ASN A 211 -1.98 1.79 -0.09
N ASN A 212 -0.81 2.39 -0.31
CA ASN A 212 -0.46 2.84 -1.65
C ASN A 212 -0.26 1.59 -2.54
N ALA A 213 -0.74 1.64 -3.77
CA ALA A 213 -0.39 0.65 -4.76
C ALA A 213 0.93 1.05 -5.42
N VAL A 214 1.74 0.08 -5.81
CA VAL A 214 2.91 0.32 -6.66
C VAL A 214 2.79 -0.60 -7.86
N LEU A 215 2.81 -0.02 -9.05
CA LEU A 215 2.77 -0.75 -10.31
C LEU A 215 4.08 -0.60 -11.05
N ILE A 216 4.45 -1.64 -11.78
CA ILE A 216 5.68 -1.72 -12.54
C ILE A 216 5.42 -2.21 -13.96
N GLN A 217 6.09 -1.61 -14.93
CA GLN A 217 6.00 -1.98 -16.33
C GLN A 217 7.07 -3.02 -16.67
N ARG A 218 6.64 -4.16 -17.20
CA ARG A 218 7.50 -5.23 -17.72
C ARG A 218 6.93 -5.71 -19.04
N GLU A 219 7.77 -5.85 -20.05
CA GLU A 219 7.36 -6.43 -21.35
C GLU A 219 6.15 -5.70 -21.99
N GLY A 220 6.02 -4.39 -21.76
CA GLY A 220 4.90 -3.57 -22.26
C GLY A 220 3.64 -3.58 -21.41
N GLU A 221 3.57 -4.41 -20.37
CA GLU A 221 2.41 -4.57 -19.49
C GLU A 221 2.67 -4.04 -18.08
N TRP A 222 1.63 -3.57 -17.40
CA TRP A 222 1.70 -3.09 -16.01
C TRP A 222 1.25 -4.15 -15.02
N TYR A 223 2.06 -4.39 -13.99
CA TYR A 223 1.88 -5.37 -12.93
C TYR A 223 1.92 -4.72 -11.55
N PHE A 224 1.28 -5.33 -10.56
CA PHE A 224 1.42 -4.90 -9.16
C PHE A 224 2.75 -5.38 -8.58
N LEU A 225 3.53 -4.43 -8.09
CA LEU A 225 4.66 -4.65 -7.19
C LEU A 225 4.24 -4.52 -5.72
N GLN A 226 3.19 -3.73 -5.45
CA GLN A 226 2.53 -3.61 -4.15
C GLN A 226 1.02 -3.43 -4.34
N LEU A 227 0.23 -4.15 -3.55
CA LEU A 227 -1.24 -4.04 -3.54
C LEU A 227 -1.73 -2.93 -2.59
N PRO A 228 -2.86 -2.29 -2.91
CA PRO A 228 -3.54 -1.35 -2.01
C PRO A 228 -4.23 -2.04 -0.83
#